data_AF-A0A8S3T823-F1
#
_entry.id   AF-A0A8S3T823-F1
#
_cell.length_a   1.000
_cell.length_b   1.000
_cell.length_c   1.000
_cell.angle_alpha   90.00
_cell.angle_beta   90.00
_cell.angle_gamma   90.00
#
_symmetry.space_group_name_H-M   'P 1'
#
loop_
_entity.id
_entity.type
_entity.pdbx_description
1 polymer ?
#
loop_
_entity_poly.entity_id
_entity_poly.type
_entity_poly.pdbx_seq_one_letter_code
_entity_poly.pdbx_strand_id
1 'polypeptide(L)'
;MSSNSHVHTAAPPPDVTFSAPGLPDIRIPRSPTRTNTRGNEESSPLLVSRVEHEYGLFENNFPDDPNFQEIIRDAEAAIDQGILPERIYQGSSGSYFVKNTDMKIIGVFKPKDEEPYGLLNPKWTKWMHKICCPCCFGRNCLVPNQGYLSEAGASLVDSKLQLSIVPKTKVVRLSSETFNYTDIDRLKSRTKQSILQKVPALGKRFHRLGLPPKVCFI
;
A
#
# COMPACT_ATOMS: atom_id res chain seq x y z
N MET A 1 -31.62 -33.23 -55.45
CA MET A 1 -31.78 -33.32 -53.97
C MET A 1 -30.70 -32.42 -53.38
N SER A 2 -31.11 -31.24 -52.91
CA SER A 2 -30.23 -30.22 -52.34
C SER A 2 -29.95 -30.51 -50.87
N SER A 3 -28.68 -30.47 -50.47
CA SER A 3 -28.28 -30.51 -49.06
C SER A 3 -27.33 -29.36 -48.78
N ASN A 4 -27.86 -28.29 -48.17
CA ASN A 4 -27.12 -27.18 -47.60
C ASN A 4 -26.45 -27.63 -46.28
N SER A 5 -25.14 -27.49 -46.15
CA SER A 5 -24.45 -27.51 -44.85
C SER A 5 -24.35 -26.09 -44.30
N HIS A 6 -25.18 -25.77 -43.31
CA HIS A 6 -25.16 -24.51 -42.57
C HIS A 6 -24.02 -24.53 -41.54
N VAL A 7 -23.14 -23.53 -41.63
CA VAL A 7 -22.13 -23.19 -40.62
C VAL A 7 -22.84 -22.40 -39.51
N HIS A 8 -22.86 -22.92 -38.29
CA HIS A 8 -23.34 -22.19 -37.11
C HIS A 8 -22.25 -21.23 -36.60
N THR A 9 -22.42 -19.94 -36.84
CA THR A 9 -21.74 -18.86 -36.11
C THR A 9 -22.50 -18.61 -34.80
N ALA A 10 -21.85 -18.85 -33.66
CA ALA A 10 -22.40 -18.55 -32.34
C ALA A 10 -22.33 -17.03 -32.07
N ALA A 11 -23.46 -16.42 -31.73
CA ALA A 11 -23.55 -15.02 -31.29
C ALA A 11 -23.16 -14.88 -29.79
N PRO A 12 -22.54 -13.76 -29.38
CA PRO A 12 -22.20 -13.52 -27.97
C PRO A 12 -23.46 -13.22 -27.12
N PRO A 13 -23.45 -13.57 -25.82
CA PRO A 13 -24.62 -13.42 -24.94
C PRO A 13 -24.92 -11.94 -24.59
N PRO A 14 -26.17 -11.61 -24.22
CA PRO A 14 -26.62 -10.25 -23.97
C PRO A 14 -26.10 -9.65 -22.65
N ASP A 15 -25.77 -8.36 -22.71
CA ASP A 15 -25.29 -7.52 -21.62
C ASP A 15 -26.41 -7.27 -20.59
N VAL A 16 -26.21 -7.66 -19.33
CA VAL A 16 -27.19 -7.48 -18.25
C VAL A 16 -26.93 -6.16 -17.51
N THR A 17 -27.55 -5.09 -18.00
CA THR A 17 -27.64 -3.81 -17.30
C THR A 17 -28.72 -3.90 -16.20
N PHE A 18 -28.32 -3.78 -14.93
CA PHE A 18 -29.27 -3.66 -13.82
C PHE A 18 -29.76 -2.21 -13.68
N SER A 19 -31.01 -1.97 -14.08
CA SER A 19 -31.76 -0.75 -13.82
C SER A 19 -32.42 -0.84 -12.43
N ALA A 20 -32.04 0.01 -11.48
CA ALA A 20 -32.77 0.16 -10.22
C ALA A 20 -33.82 1.30 -10.34
N PRO A 21 -35.11 1.07 -10.08
CA PRO A 21 -36.12 2.13 -10.13
C PRO A 21 -36.29 2.81 -8.76
N GLY A 22 -36.21 4.14 -8.73
CA GLY A 22 -36.84 4.98 -7.70
C GLY A 22 -35.90 5.81 -6.82
N LEU A 23 -35.51 7.01 -7.28
CA LEU A 23 -35.25 8.22 -6.45
C LEU A 23 -35.25 9.48 -7.35
N PRO A 24 -35.67 10.67 -6.84
CA PRO A 24 -36.00 11.82 -7.66
C PRO A 24 -34.77 12.63 -8.13
N ASP A 25 -34.97 13.31 -9.26
CA ASP A 25 -34.05 14.06 -10.11
C ASP A 25 -33.26 15.17 -9.36
N ILE A 26 -31.98 14.92 -9.05
CA ILE A 26 -31.03 15.97 -8.68
C ILE A 26 -30.13 16.22 -9.89
N ARG A 27 -30.40 17.31 -10.62
CA ARG A 27 -29.54 17.83 -11.68
C ARG A 27 -28.17 18.21 -11.11
N ILE A 28 -27.17 17.37 -11.34
CA ILE A 28 -25.77 17.74 -11.12
C ILE A 28 -25.30 18.57 -12.34
N PRO A 29 -24.77 19.80 -12.15
CA PRO A 29 -24.36 20.65 -13.26
C PRO A 29 -23.16 20.06 -14.01
N ARG A 30 -23.19 20.22 -15.34
CA ARG A 30 -22.17 19.77 -16.30
C ARG A 30 -20.80 20.39 -15.99
N SER A 31 -19.77 19.54 -16.04
CA SER A 31 -18.35 19.91 -15.89
C SER A 31 -17.90 21.00 -16.86
N PRO A 32 -17.06 21.96 -16.45
CA PRO A 32 -16.38 22.84 -17.39
C PRO A 32 -15.20 22.12 -18.05
N THR A 33 -15.00 22.50 -19.29
CA THR A 33 -14.18 21.92 -20.34
C THR A 33 -12.67 21.83 -20.02
N ARG A 34 -12.08 20.72 -20.47
CA ARG A 34 -10.65 20.42 -20.67
C ARG A 34 -9.78 21.66 -20.96
N THR A 35 -8.75 21.89 -20.15
CA THR A 35 -7.48 22.46 -20.60
C THR A 35 -6.47 21.35 -20.85
N ASN A 36 -5.84 21.44 -22.01
CA ASN A 36 -5.03 20.43 -22.66
C ASN A 36 -3.58 20.48 -22.14
N THR A 37 -3.14 19.49 -21.37
CA THR A 37 -1.72 19.18 -21.17
C THR A 37 -1.49 17.70 -21.44
N ARG A 38 -1.04 17.43 -22.67
CA ARG A 38 -0.55 16.12 -23.12
C ARG A 38 0.67 15.72 -22.28
N GLY A 39 0.54 14.63 -21.52
CA GLY A 39 1.65 13.99 -20.83
C GLY A 39 1.24 12.58 -20.38
N ASN A 40 1.25 11.63 -21.31
CA ASN A 40 1.49 10.19 -21.12
C ASN A 40 1.15 9.54 -19.75
N GLU A 41 -0.09 9.68 -19.27
CA GLU A 41 -0.57 9.10 -17.99
C GLU A 41 -1.42 7.83 -18.16
N GLU A 42 -1.45 7.19 -19.33
CA GLU A 42 -2.41 6.09 -19.62
C GLU A 42 -2.14 4.74 -18.92
N SER A 43 -1.19 4.64 -17.98
CA SER A 43 -0.89 3.36 -17.31
C SER A 43 -0.98 3.37 -15.79
N SER A 44 -1.45 4.45 -15.18
CA SER A 44 -1.80 4.45 -13.76
C SER A 44 -3.32 4.41 -13.63
N PRO A 45 -3.92 3.37 -12.99
CA PRO A 45 -5.35 3.38 -12.75
C PRO A 45 -5.69 4.65 -11.94
N LEU A 46 -6.64 5.45 -12.42
CA LEU A 46 -7.08 6.69 -11.75
C LEU A 46 -7.60 6.46 -10.32
N LEU A 47 -7.90 5.22 -9.98
CA LEU A 47 -8.25 4.79 -8.63
C LEU A 47 -7.05 4.82 -7.66
N VAL A 48 -5.81 4.66 -8.15
CA VAL A 48 -4.61 4.55 -7.31
C VAL A 48 -4.30 5.86 -6.60
N SER A 49 -4.29 7.00 -7.31
CA SER A 49 -4.02 8.30 -6.67
C SER A 49 -5.08 8.70 -5.65
N ARG A 50 -6.35 8.33 -5.90
CA ARG A 50 -7.45 8.61 -4.96
C ARG A 50 -7.37 7.72 -3.72
N VAL A 51 -7.11 6.43 -3.89
CA VAL A 51 -6.88 5.47 -2.79
C VAL A 51 -5.62 5.85 -2.01
N GLU A 52 -4.53 6.27 -2.63
CA GLU A 52 -3.31 6.66 -1.88
C GLU A 52 -3.48 7.94 -1.05
N HIS A 53 -4.25 8.91 -1.55
CA HIS A 53 -4.51 10.16 -0.82
C HIS A 53 -5.57 9.98 0.30
N GLU A 54 -6.56 9.13 0.06
CA GLU A 54 -7.65 8.83 1.01
C GLU A 54 -7.20 7.82 2.10
N TYR A 55 -6.32 6.87 1.75
CA TYR A 55 -5.74 5.88 2.68
C TYR A 55 -4.32 6.27 3.15
N GLY A 56 -3.78 7.43 2.79
CA GLY A 56 -2.48 7.90 3.27
C GLY A 56 -2.50 8.47 4.70
N LEU A 57 -3.69 8.71 5.23
CA LEU A 57 -3.90 9.46 6.48
C LEU A 57 -4.60 8.67 7.59
N PHE A 58 -4.94 7.39 7.39
CA PHE A 58 -5.58 6.62 8.46
C PHE A 58 -4.63 6.38 9.65
N GLU A 59 -5.18 6.39 10.85
CA GLU A 59 -4.47 5.96 12.06
C GLU A 59 -4.68 4.46 12.26
N ASN A 60 -3.75 3.80 12.96
CA ASN A 60 -3.90 2.39 13.33
C ASN A 60 -5.04 2.25 14.35
N ASN A 61 -6.25 1.97 13.85
CA ASN A 61 -7.45 1.78 14.65
C ASN A 61 -8.26 0.59 14.13
N PHE A 62 -8.31 -0.47 14.93
CA PHE A 62 -8.95 -1.75 14.60
C PHE A 62 -9.99 -2.12 15.67
N PRO A 63 -11.14 -1.42 15.74
CA PRO A 63 -12.15 -1.68 16.77
C PRO A 63 -12.77 -3.08 16.67
N ASP A 64 -12.85 -3.63 15.45
CA ASP A 64 -13.37 -4.97 15.18
C ASP A 64 -12.39 -6.10 15.55
N ASP A 65 -11.16 -5.75 15.95
CA ASP A 65 -10.10 -6.72 16.26
C ASP A 65 -9.18 -6.20 17.38
N PRO A 66 -9.65 -6.25 18.64
CA PRO A 66 -8.91 -5.72 19.79
C PRO A 66 -7.55 -6.38 19.99
N ASN A 67 -7.44 -7.69 19.73
CA ASN A 67 -6.19 -8.43 19.85
C ASN A 67 -5.14 -7.91 18.86
N PHE A 68 -5.54 -7.68 17.60
CA PHE A 68 -4.63 -7.06 16.62
C PHE A 68 -4.27 -5.63 17.01
N GLN A 69 -5.23 -4.84 17.50
CA GLN A 69 -4.96 -3.48 17.98
C GLN A 69 -3.90 -3.47 19.08
N GLU A 70 -3.96 -4.40 20.03
CA GLU A 70 -2.98 -4.54 21.12
C GLU A 70 -1.58 -4.85 20.57
N ILE A 71 -1.46 -5.78 19.62
CA ILE A 71 -0.18 -6.09 18.95
C ILE A 71 0.43 -4.84 18.30
N ILE A 72 -0.38 -4.00 17.65
CA ILE A 72 0.12 -2.76 17.03
C ILE A 72 0.53 -1.73 18.09
N ARG A 73 -0.23 -1.61 19.17
CA ARG A 73 0.13 -0.73 20.30
C ARG A 73 1.44 -1.16 20.95
N ASP A 74 1.64 -2.46 21.15
CA ASP A 74 2.89 -3.01 21.69
C ASP A 74 4.08 -2.74 20.76
N ALA A 75 3.88 -2.88 19.44
CA ALA A 75 4.91 -2.55 18.45
C ALA A 75 5.28 -1.05 18.48
N GLU A 76 4.29 -0.17 18.53
CA GLU A 76 4.49 1.28 18.63
C GLU A 76 5.22 1.65 19.94
N ALA A 77 4.79 1.08 21.08
CA ALA A 77 5.41 1.30 22.38
C ALA A 77 6.87 0.80 22.42
N ALA A 78 7.15 -0.36 21.83
CA ALA A 78 8.50 -0.90 21.72
C ALA A 78 9.42 0.03 20.91
N ILE A 79 8.93 0.52 19.77
CA ILE A 79 9.68 1.48 18.93
C ILE A 79 9.96 2.78 19.71
N ASP A 80 8.97 3.31 20.42
CA ASP A 80 9.12 4.54 21.22
C ASP A 80 10.14 4.37 22.37
N GLN A 81 10.30 3.14 22.88
CA GLN A 81 11.34 2.77 23.86
C GLN A 81 12.70 2.45 23.25
N GLY A 82 12.85 2.54 21.91
CA GLY A 82 14.09 2.25 21.20
C GLY A 82 14.34 0.78 20.88
N ILE A 83 13.35 -0.10 21.09
CA ILE A 83 13.36 -1.48 20.61
C ILE A 83 12.91 -1.47 19.15
N LEU A 84 13.88 -1.30 18.25
CA LEU A 84 13.61 -1.08 16.84
C LEU A 84 13.42 -2.40 16.06
N PRO A 85 12.54 -2.42 15.03
CA PRO A 85 12.41 -3.51 14.09
C PRO A 85 13.74 -3.89 13.42
N GLU A 86 14.00 -5.19 13.31
CA GLU A 86 15.26 -5.75 12.81
C GLU A 86 15.12 -6.24 11.38
N ARG A 87 16.06 -5.87 10.50
CA ARG A 87 15.97 -6.23 9.07
C ARG A 87 16.22 -7.73 8.85
N ILE A 88 15.37 -8.35 8.04
CA ILE A 88 15.48 -9.75 7.62
C ILE A 88 16.35 -9.82 6.36
N TYR A 89 17.57 -10.35 6.47
CA TYR A 89 18.52 -10.41 5.35
C TYR A 89 18.33 -11.63 4.43
N GLN A 90 17.76 -12.72 4.94
CA GLN A 90 17.53 -13.95 4.18
C GLN A 90 16.29 -13.89 3.27
N GLY A 91 15.53 -12.79 3.30
CA GLY A 91 14.29 -12.60 2.54
C GLY A 91 14.41 -11.56 1.42
N SER A 92 13.28 -11.25 0.76
CA SER A 92 13.20 -10.14 -0.19
C SER A 92 13.55 -8.82 0.51
N SER A 93 14.27 -7.93 -0.19
CA SER A 93 14.61 -6.58 0.32
C SER A 93 13.37 -5.88 0.89
N GLY A 94 13.46 -5.42 2.15
CA GLY A 94 12.43 -4.60 2.79
C GLY A 94 11.52 -5.34 3.78
N SER A 95 11.98 -6.41 4.43
CA SER A 95 11.21 -7.10 5.48
C SER A 95 11.90 -6.94 6.84
N TYR A 96 11.12 -6.78 7.91
CA TYR A 96 11.61 -6.51 9.26
C TYR A 96 10.89 -7.38 10.30
N PHE A 97 11.61 -7.90 11.29
CA PHE A 97 11.01 -8.46 12.50
C PHE A 97 10.64 -7.34 13.44
N VAL A 98 9.35 -7.22 13.75
CA VAL A 98 8.84 -6.28 14.75
C VAL A 98 8.81 -6.98 16.10
N LYS A 99 9.22 -6.25 17.13
CA LYS A 99 9.34 -6.76 18.50
C LYS A 99 8.39 -6.00 19.43
N ASN A 100 7.94 -6.65 20.50
CA ASN A 100 7.27 -5.99 21.61
C ASN A 100 8.29 -5.40 22.61
N THR A 101 7.80 -4.83 23.71
CA THR A 101 8.63 -4.27 24.80
C THR A 101 9.50 -5.30 25.51
N ASP A 102 9.13 -6.59 25.46
CA ASP A 102 9.93 -7.71 25.98
C ASP A 102 10.98 -8.22 24.98
N MET A 103 11.17 -7.52 23.86
CA MET A 103 12.04 -7.90 22.74
C MET A 103 11.63 -9.20 22.03
N LYS A 104 10.41 -9.70 22.25
CA LYS A 104 9.87 -10.86 21.54
C LYS A 104 9.37 -10.45 20.15
N ILE A 105 9.67 -11.25 19.14
CA ILE A 105 9.14 -11.04 17.78
C ILE A 105 7.62 -11.28 17.79
N ILE A 106 6.86 -10.27 17.34
CA ILE A 106 5.39 -10.28 17.30
C ILE A 106 4.83 -10.21 15.88
N GLY A 107 5.65 -9.91 14.87
CA GLY A 107 5.21 -9.87 13.49
C GLY A 107 6.34 -9.64 12.49
N VAL A 108 6.01 -9.81 11.21
CA VAL A 108 6.89 -9.48 10.08
C VAL A 108 6.30 -8.29 9.36
N PHE A 109 7.11 -7.26 9.19
CA PHE A 109 6.69 -5.98 8.65
C PHE A 109 7.35 -5.72 7.31
N LYS A 110 6.57 -5.30 6.32
CA LYS A 110 7.09 -5.05 4.97
C LYS A 110 6.57 -3.72 4.42
N PRO A 111 7.40 -2.67 4.38
CA PRO A 111 7.00 -1.38 3.84
C PRO A 111 6.77 -1.41 2.34
N LYS A 112 5.63 -0.86 1.90
CA LYS A 112 5.25 -0.73 0.49
C LYS A 112 6.36 -0.09 -0.36
N ASP A 113 7.00 0.95 0.17
CA ASP A 113 8.02 1.72 -0.55
C ASP A 113 9.38 1.00 -0.67
N GLU A 114 9.56 -0.13 0.02
CA GLU A 114 10.75 -0.98 -0.01
C GLU A 114 10.55 -2.27 -0.83
N GLU A 115 9.35 -2.50 -1.38
CA GLU A 115 9.09 -3.60 -2.31
C GLU A 115 10.01 -3.52 -3.55
N PRO A 116 10.24 -4.64 -4.29
CA PRO A 116 11.04 -4.64 -5.52
C PRO A 116 10.55 -3.66 -6.61
N TYR A 117 9.35 -3.08 -6.44
CA TYR A 117 8.77 -2.05 -7.30
C TYR A 117 8.49 -0.71 -6.58
N GLY A 118 8.94 -0.56 -5.34
CA GLY A 118 8.77 0.64 -4.53
C GLY A 118 9.55 1.84 -5.09
N LEU A 119 9.09 3.05 -4.77
CA LEU A 119 9.66 4.31 -5.28
C LEU A 119 11.14 4.49 -4.91
N LEU A 120 11.59 3.88 -3.81
CA LEU A 120 12.98 3.94 -3.33
C LEU A 120 13.89 2.87 -3.95
N ASN A 121 13.36 2.02 -4.84
CA ASN A 121 14.14 1.08 -5.63
C ASN A 121 14.20 1.57 -7.09
N PRO A 122 15.31 2.19 -7.53
CA PRO A 122 15.35 3.00 -8.74
C PRO A 122 14.96 2.22 -10.01
N LYS A 123 14.03 2.81 -10.78
CA LYS A 123 13.41 2.28 -12.00
C LYS A 123 14.37 2.03 -13.19
N TRP A 124 15.66 2.32 -13.06
CA TRP A 124 16.62 2.26 -14.16
C TRP A 124 16.94 0.82 -14.61
N THR A 125 16.97 -0.12 -13.67
CA THR A 125 17.14 -1.56 -13.97
C THR A 125 16.00 -2.13 -14.82
N LYS A 126 14.77 -1.58 -14.70
CA LYS A 126 13.62 -2.00 -15.53
C LYS A 126 13.70 -1.52 -16.97
N TRP A 127 14.22 -0.32 -17.23
CA TRP A 127 14.43 0.13 -18.61
C TRP A 127 15.45 -0.79 -19.31
N MET A 128 16.51 -1.15 -18.62
CA MET A 128 17.54 -2.04 -19.14
C MET A 128 17.05 -3.50 -19.30
N HIS A 129 16.27 -4.04 -18.36
CA HIS A 129 15.70 -5.39 -18.46
C HIS A 129 14.59 -5.52 -19.52
N LYS A 130 13.79 -4.47 -19.75
CA LYS A 130 12.75 -4.45 -20.79
C LYS A 130 13.34 -4.43 -22.21
N ILE A 131 14.57 -3.93 -22.36
CA ILE A 131 15.31 -3.91 -23.63
C ILE A 131 16.10 -5.21 -23.86
N CYS A 132 16.61 -5.86 -22.81
CA CYS A 132 17.54 -6.99 -22.94
C CYS A 132 16.89 -8.39 -22.94
N CYS A 133 15.68 -8.59 -22.35
CA CYS A 133 15.04 -9.92 -22.34
C CYS A 133 13.50 -9.87 -22.17
N PRO A 134 12.71 -9.81 -23.27
CA PRO A 134 11.25 -9.67 -23.22
C PRO A 134 10.47 -10.91 -22.73
N CYS A 135 11.12 -12.06 -22.50
CA CYS A 135 10.47 -13.33 -22.17
C CYS A 135 10.80 -13.90 -20.77
N CYS A 136 11.77 -13.35 -20.03
CA CYS A 136 12.23 -13.93 -18.75
C CYS A 136 11.94 -13.08 -17.51
N PHE A 137 11.39 -11.86 -17.64
CA PHE A 137 11.12 -10.98 -16.50
C PHE A 137 9.61 -10.84 -16.19
N GLY A 138 9.11 -11.82 -15.41
CA GLY A 138 8.31 -11.59 -14.20
C GLY A 138 6.89 -11.04 -14.32
N ARG A 139 5.89 -11.91 -14.13
CA ARG A 139 4.52 -11.65 -13.61
C ARG A 139 3.84 -10.34 -14.08
N ASN A 140 3.73 -10.13 -15.40
CA ASN A 140 2.93 -9.03 -15.97
C ASN A 140 1.43 -9.06 -15.58
N CYS A 141 0.95 -10.16 -14.99
CA CYS A 141 -0.42 -10.30 -14.48
C CYS A 141 -0.62 -9.71 -13.06
N LEU A 142 0.44 -9.27 -12.37
CA LEU A 142 0.34 -8.66 -11.04
C LEU A 142 0.42 -7.15 -11.12
N VAL A 143 -0.48 -6.47 -10.40
CA VAL A 143 -0.45 -5.00 -10.27
C VAL A 143 0.81 -4.59 -9.51
N PRO A 144 1.66 -3.70 -10.06
CA PRO A 144 2.87 -3.25 -9.38
C PRO A 144 2.56 -2.53 -8.06
N ASN A 145 3.44 -2.69 -7.05
CA ASN A 145 3.41 -1.93 -5.79
C ASN A 145 2.13 -2.09 -4.93
N GLN A 146 1.48 -3.25 -5.08
CA GLN A 146 0.30 -3.66 -4.30
C GLN A 146 0.55 -4.97 -3.55
N GLY A 147 1.82 -5.34 -3.30
CA GLY A 147 2.15 -6.57 -2.58
C GLY A 147 1.52 -6.60 -1.19
N TYR A 148 1.68 -5.52 -0.42
CA TYR A 148 1.03 -5.37 0.89
C TYR A 148 -0.50 -5.54 0.87
N LEU A 149 -1.21 -5.09 -0.18
CA LEU A 149 -2.65 -5.33 -0.31
C LEU A 149 -2.96 -6.79 -0.63
N SER A 150 -2.10 -7.46 -1.40
CA SER A 150 -2.25 -8.88 -1.68
C SER A 150 -2.12 -9.72 -0.41
N GLU A 151 -1.19 -9.37 0.48
CA GLU A 151 -0.96 -10.06 1.75
C GLU A 151 -2.14 -9.83 2.72
N ALA A 152 -2.57 -8.58 2.89
CA ALA A 152 -3.77 -8.27 3.68
C ALA A 152 -5.04 -8.92 3.08
N GLY A 153 -5.14 -8.97 1.75
CA GLY A 153 -6.21 -9.64 1.02
C GLY A 153 -6.23 -11.15 1.26
N ALA A 154 -5.07 -11.80 1.34
CA ALA A 154 -4.97 -13.23 1.66
C ALA A 154 -5.54 -13.51 3.07
N SER A 155 -5.17 -12.70 4.07
CA SER A 155 -5.71 -12.84 5.44
C SER A 155 -7.22 -12.54 5.52
N LEU A 156 -7.71 -11.59 4.70
CA LEU A 156 -9.14 -11.29 4.60
C LEU A 156 -9.92 -12.47 4.01
N VAL A 157 -9.43 -13.06 2.91
CA VAL A 157 -10.06 -14.23 2.27
C VAL A 157 -10.02 -15.43 3.21
N ASP A 158 -8.89 -15.67 3.87
CA ASP A 158 -8.74 -16.73 4.88
C ASP A 158 -9.78 -16.58 6.01
N SER A 159 -9.92 -15.37 6.57
CA SER A 159 -10.90 -15.07 7.62
C SER A 159 -12.35 -15.26 7.13
N LYS A 160 -12.66 -14.86 5.89
CA LYS A 160 -13.99 -14.99 5.30
C LYS A 160 -14.38 -16.44 5.00
N LEU A 161 -13.40 -17.26 4.62
CA LEU A 161 -13.57 -18.68 4.33
C LEU A 161 -13.30 -19.58 5.56
N GLN A 162 -12.93 -19.00 6.70
CA GLN A 162 -12.64 -19.69 7.96
C GLN A 162 -11.56 -20.78 7.82
N LEU A 163 -10.55 -20.52 6.99
CA LEU A 163 -9.50 -21.51 6.70
C LEU A 163 -8.47 -21.59 7.84
N SER A 164 -8.19 -20.46 8.50
CA SER A 164 -7.26 -20.36 9.64
C SER A 164 -5.84 -20.83 9.32
N ILE A 165 -5.39 -20.62 8.08
CA ILE A 165 -4.04 -21.01 7.63
C ILE A 165 -3.12 -19.78 7.47
N VAL A 166 -3.68 -18.62 7.13
CA VAL A 166 -2.93 -17.37 6.99
C VAL A 166 -2.91 -16.66 8.36
N PRO A 167 -1.73 -16.32 8.91
CA PRO A 167 -1.64 -15.45 10.08
C PRO A 167 -2.45 -14.16 9.88
N LYS A 168 -2.93 -13.56 10.97
CA LYS A 168 -3.69 -12.32 10.87
C LYS A 168 -2.80 -11.22 10.30
N THR A 169 -3.18 -10.67 9.14
CA THR A 169 -2.40 -9.64 8.45
C THR A 169 -3.28 -8.47 8.07
N LYS A 170 -2.84 -7.25 8.38
CA LYS A 170 -3.55 -6.01 8.00
C LYS A 170 -2.62 -4.92 7.52
N VAL A 171 -3.19 -3.94 6.82
CA VAL A 171 -2.50 -2.71 6.46
C VAL A 171 -2.40 -1.81 7.68
N VAL A 172 -1.17 -1.44 8.02
CA VAL A 172 -0.85 -0.61 9.19
C VAL A 172 0.09 0.53 8.80
N ARG A 173 0.43 1.43 9.72
CA ARG A 173 1.45 2.47 9.51
C ARG A 173 2.40 2.51 10.68
N LEU A 174 3.68 2.23 10.48
CA LEU A 174 4.71 2.39 11.52
C LEU A 174 5.83 3.30 11.04
N SER A 175 6.55 3.90 11.98
CA SER A 175 7.75 4.66 11.71
C SER A 175 8.86 4.13 12.59
N SER A 176 10.02 3.81 12.03
CA SER A 176 11.19 3.33 12.77
C SER A 176 12.46 3.82 12.08
N GLU A 177 13.48 4.21 12.83
CA GLU A 177 14.77 4.63 12.27
C GLU A 177 15.47 3.55 11.43
N THR A 178 15.14 2.28 11.67
CA THR A 178 15.67 1.11 10.93
C THR A 178 15.09 0.95 9.54
N PHE A 179 13.95 1.58 9.23
CA PHE A 179 13.39 1.55 7.87
C PHE A 179 14.22 2.40 6.90
N ASN A 180 14.07 2.11 5.60
CA ASN A 180 14.82 2.80 4.56
C ASN A 180 14.16 4.14 4.20
N TYR A 181 14.67 5.25 4.72
CA TYR A 181 14.20 6.60 4.41
C TYR A 181 15.18 7.35 3.51
N THR A 182 14.66 8.31 2.74
CA THR A 182 15.51 9.24 1.99
C THR A 182 16.35 10.11 2.95
N ASP A 183 17.52 10.55 2.49
CA ASP A 183 18.36 11.48 3.25
C ASP A 183 17.60 12.76 3.62
N ILE A 184 16.71 13.20 2.72
CA ILE A 184 15.85 14.38 2.94
C ILE A 184 14.92 14.16 4.13
N ASP A 185 14.28 13.00 4.25
CA ASP A 185 13.37 12.69 5.37
C ASP A 185 14.13 12.56 6.70
N ARG A 186 15.32 11.96 6.67
CA ARG A 186 16.22 11.88 7.83
C ARG A 186 16.69 13.27 8.27
N LEU A 187 17.05 14.15 7.35
CA LEU A 187 17.44 15.53 7.67
C LEU A 187 16.27 16.36 8.20
N LYS A 188 15.07 16.22 7.61
CA LYS A 188 13.87 16.93 8.06
C LYS A 188 13.49 16.55 9.50
N SER A 189 13.50 15.27 9.84
CA SER A 189 13.19 14.80 11.21
C SER A 189 14.21 15.33 12.22
N ARG A 190 15.51 15.22 11.94
CA ARG A 190 16.59 15.79 12.78
C ARG A 190 16.47 17.30 12.96
N THR A 191 16.15 18.02 11.89
CA THR A 191 15.97 19.48 11.92
C THR A 191 14.80 19.86 12.81
N LYS A 192 13.66 19.16 12.69
CA LYS A 192 12.48 19.39 13.54
C LYS A 192 12.77 19.10 15.02
N GLN A 193 13.44 17.99 15.31
CA GLN A 193 13.88 17.65 16.66
C GLN A 193 14.83 18.72 17.23
N SER A 194 15.77 19.21 16.43
CA SER A 194 16.70 20.28 16.84
C SER A 194 15.98 21.61 17.10
N ILE A 195 14.99 21.97 16.27
CA ILE A 195 14.19 23.19 16.47
C ILE A 195 13.34 23.06 17.73
N LEU A 196 12.74 21.90 18.00
CA LEU A 196 12.00 21.69 19.24
C LEU A 196 12.88 21.88 20.48
N GLN A 197 14.10 21.35 20.47
CA GLN A 197 15.03 21.50 21.59
C GLN A 197 15.50 22.96 21.76
N LYS A 198 15.74 23.69 20.66
CA LYS A 198 16.26 25.07 20.70
C LYS A 198 15.19 26.14 20.91
N VAL A 199 13.99 25.95 20.33
CA VAL A 199 12.88 26.91 20.38
C VAL A 199 11.58 26.15 20.65
N PRO A 200 11.29 25.81 21.92
CA PRO A 200 10.11 25.03 22.29
C PRO A 200 8.79 25.66 21.83
N ALA A 201 8.71 27.00 21.78
CA ALA A 201 7.54 27.74 21.31
C ALA A 201 7.19 27.48 19.83
N LEU A 202 8.21 27.31 18.97
CA LEU A 202 8.03 26.92 17.57
C LEU A 202 7.86 25.41 17.42
N GLY A 203 8.57 24.62 18.25
CA GLY A 203 8.48 23.17 18.26
C GLY A 203 7.08 22.64 18.57
N LYS A 204 6.33 23.30 19.47
CA LYS A 204 4.93 22.97 19.79
C LYS A 204 3.97 23.12 18.60
N ARG A 205 4.36 23.80 17.52
CA ARG A 205 3.56 23.89 16.28
C ARG A 205 3.79 22.71 15.34
N PHE A 206 4.79 21.87 15.57
CA PHE A 206 5.01 20.70 14.74
C PHE A 206 4.04 19.59 15.12
N HIS A 207 3.09 19.29 14.22
CA HIS A 207 2.18 18.16 14.35
C HIS A 207 2.89 16.80 14.37
N ARG A 208 4.16 16.73 13.91
CA ARG A 208 4.98 15.51 13.91
C ARG A 208 6.47 15.82 13.92
N LEU A 209 7.19 15.20 14.85
CA LEU A 209 8.63 15.41 15.09
C LEU A 209 9.50 14.27 14.51
N GLY A 210 8.99 13.04 14.48
CA GLY A 210 9.70 11.86 13.97
C GLY A 210 9.63 11.69 12.46
N LEU A 211 10.26 10.62 11.98
CA LEU A 211 10.22 10.17 10.58
C LEU A 211 8.76 9.94 10.12
N PRO A 212 8.45 10.06 8.83
CA PRO A 212 7.11 9.79 8.32
C PRO A 212 6.77 8.30 8.45
N PRO A 213 5.50 7.92 8.73
CA PRO A 213 5.15 6.53 8.93
C PRO A 213 4.98 5.88 7.55
N LYS A 214 5.47 4.67 7.42
CA LYS A 214 5.39 3.91 6.17
C LYS A 214 4.17 3.01 6.18
N VAL A 215 3.52 2.89 5.02
CA VAL A 215 2.37 2.01 4.84
C VAL A 215 2.82 0.54 4.76
N CYS A 216 2.15 -0.20 5.64
CA CYS A 216 2.25 -1.55 6.17
C CYS A 216 1.67 -2.74 5.44
N PHE A 217 2.29 -3.92 5.54
CA PHE A 217 1.55 -5.01 6.20
C PHE A 217 2.33 -5.54 7.40
N ILE A 218 1.60 -6.09 8.36
CA ILE A 218 2.08 -6.88 9.50
C ILE A 218 1.15 -8.05 9.73
#